data_AF-A0A7J8ZGA4-F1
#
_entry.id   AF-A0A7J8ZGA4-F1
#
_cell.length_a   1.000
_cell.length_b   1.000
_cell.length_c   1.000
_cell.angle_alpha   90.00
_cell.angle_beta   90.00
_cell.angle_gamma   90.00
#
_symmetry.space_group_name_H-M   'P 1'
#
loop_
_entity.id
_entity.type
_entity.pdbx_description
1 polymer ?
#
loop_
_entity_poly.entity_id
_entity_poly.type
_entity_poly.pdbx_seq_one_letter_code
_entity_poly.pdbx_strand_id
1 'polypeptide(L)'
;DENQNHHSDAHSKRVESRRLLEEAQNDAAQGDNNDNKNYAEFDIAKILIDEEEGEKEKPDPNKPYSLGPKISDWDQQRSEWLKTNPDFPNFIGPNKPRVLLVTGSSPKPCENPVGDHYLLKSIKNKIDYCRLHGIEIFYNMALLDAEMAGFWAKLPLIRKLLLSHPEIEFLWWMDSDAMFTDMAYELPWERYKDFNMVMHGWNEMVYNDKNWIGLNTGSFLLRNCQWSLDLLDAWAPMGPKGKVREEAGKILTRELKDRPVFEADDQSAIVYLLVKERAKWGEKVFLENAYYLHGYWGILVDRYEEMIENYHPGLGDHRWPLVTHFVGCKPCGKFGDYSVERCLRQMDRAFNFGDNQILQMYGFTHKSLASRRVKRVRNETGNPLEVKDEFGLLHPSFKAVKVSASS
;
A
#
# COMPACT_ATOMS: atom_id res chain seq x y z
N ASP A 1 -15.83 20.42 73.53
CA ASP A 1 -14.92 20.90 72.46
C ASP A 1 -13.74 19.93 72.37
N GLU A 2 -13.90 18.63 72.10
CA GLU A 2 -14.42 17.96 70.88
C GLU A 2 -13.95 18.69 69.61
N ASN A 3 -13.03 18.17 68.78
CA ASN A 3 -12.91 16.79 68.30
C ASN A 3 -11.47 16.41 67.93
N GLN A 4 -11.05 15.19 68.30
CA GLN A 4 -9.83 14.50 67.86
C GLN A 4 -10.20 13.34 66.92
N ASN A 5 -9.32 13.08 65.94
CA ASN A 5 -9.07 11.80 65.24
C ASN A 5 -10.16 11.32 64.25
N HIS A 6 -9.89 10.67 63.10
CA HIS A 6 -8.79 9.80 62.66
C HIS A 6 -8.69 9.78 61.11
N HIS A 7 -7.49 9.43 60.61
CA HIS A 7 -7.14 9.07 59.23
C HIS A 7 -8.03 8.01 58.56
N SER A 8 -8.18 8.07 57.22
CA SER A 8 -7.95 6.91 56.34
C SER A 8 -7.90 7.27 54.85
N ASP A 9 -6.83 6.82 54.21
CA ASP A 9 -6.66 6.34 52.82
C ASP A 9 -7.52 6.90 51.67
N ALA A 10 -6.90 7.76 50.86
CA ALA A 10 -7.36 8.07 49.51
C ALA A 10 -6.82 7.04 48.50
N HIS A 11 -7.54 5.93 48.35
CA HIS A 11 -7.45 5.10 47.14
C HIS A 11 -8.25 5.77 46.02
N SER A 12 -7.54 6.35 45.05
CA SER A 12 -8.13 6.82 43.79
C SER A 12 -8.60 5.62 42.96
N LYS A 13 -9.88 5.26 43.11
CA LYS A 13 -10.57 4.37 42.18
C LYS A 13 -10.79 5.14 40.88
N ARG A 14 -10.10 4.69 39.83
CA ARG A 14 -10.33 5.02 38.43
C ARG A 14 -11.80 4.71 38.10
N VAL A 15 -12.63 5.74 38.02
CA VAL A 15 -14.04 5.60 37.62
C VAL A 15 -14.08 5.29 36.12
N GLU A 16 -14.49 4.07 35.79
CA GLU A 16 -14.92 3.66 34.46
C GLU A 16 -16.03 4.59 33.97
N SER A 17 -15.81 5.30 32.86
CA SER A 17 -16.88 5.99 32.15
C SER A 17 -17.70 4.95 31.37
N ARG A 18 -18.67 4.33 32.05
CA ARG A 18 -19.79 3.69 31.37
C ARG A 18 -20.53 4.78 30.59
N ARG A 19 -20.38 4.81 29.27
CA ARG A 19 -21.29 5.53 28.36
C ARG A 19 -22.68 4.95 28.52
N LEU A 20 -23.52 5.62 29.30
CA LEU A 20 -24.97 5.45 29.22
C LEU A 20 -25.42 6.10 27.92
N LEU A 21 -25.94 5.29 27.00
CA LEU A 21 -26.73 5.78 25.87
C LEU A 21 -28.09 6.16 26.44
N GLU A 22 -28.35 7.45 26.58
CA GLU A 22 -29.71 7.96 26.77
C GLU A 22 -30.43 7.87 25.40
N GLU A 23 -31.55 7.15 25.37
CA GLU A 23 -32.48 7.22 24.25
C GLU A 23 -33.12 8.61 24.22
N ALA A 24 -32.90 9.35 23.14
CA ALA A 24 -33.50 10.65 22.94
C ALA A 24 -35.04 10.51 22.89
N GLN A 25 -35.74 11.18 23.81
CA GLN A 25 -37.18 11.34 23.76
C GLN A 25 -37.57 12.21 22.55
N ASN A 26 -38.53 11.72 21.76
CA ASN A 26 -39.10 12.44 20.63
C ASN A 26 -40.01 13.58 21.13
N ASP A 27 -39.45 14.78 21.26
CA ASP A 27 -40.25 16.00 21.37
C ASP A 27 -40.66 16.45 19.96
N ALA A 28 -41.93 16.17 19.63
CA ALA A 28 -42.59 16.73 18.46
C ALA A 28 -42.87 18.22 18.70
N ALA A 29 -42.01 19.09 18.17
CA ALA A 29 -42.28 20.51 18.03
C ALA A 29 -42.13 20.91 16.56
N GLN A 30 -43.17 21.57 16.05
CA GLN A 30 -43.34 22.02 14.68
C GLN A 30 -42.18 22.91 14.22
N GLY A 31 -41.52 22.47 13.16
CA GLY A 31 -40.64 23.28 12.32
C GLY A 31 -40.56 22.59 10.96
N ASP A 32 -40.90 23.31 9.89
CA ASP A 32 -40.68 22.87 8.51
C ASP A 32 -39.20 22.53 8.33
N ASN A 33 -38.87 21.24 8.31
CA ASN A 33 -37.63 20.73 7.73
C ASN A 33 -37.89 19.32 7.24
N ASN A 34 -37.88 19.17 5.93
CA ASN A 34 -37.95 17.90 5.22
C ASN A 34 -36.58 17.18 5.33
N ASP A 35 -36.06 17.03 6.56
CA ASP A 35 -34.81 16.34 6.85
C ASP A 35 -35.07 14.84 6.86
N ASN A 36 -35.04 14.27 5.65
CA ASN A 36 -35.18 12.85 5.43
C ASN A 36 -34.03 12.11 6.12
N LYS A 37 -34.32 11.42 7.24
CA LYS A 37 -33.33 10.67 8.04
C LYS A 37 -32.85 9.38 7.36
N ASN A 38 -33.32 9.11 6.14
CA ASN A 38 -32.95 7.93 5.37
C ASN A 38 -31.64 8.17 4.61
N TYR A 39 -30.55 7.53 5.08
CA TYR A 39 -29.25 7.55 4.39
C TYR A 39 -29.30 7.01 2.94
N ALA A 40 -30.28 6.17 2.59
CA ALA A 40 -30.41 5.66 1.22
C ALA A 40 -30.93 6.72 0.24
N GLU A 41 -31.61 7.75 0.73
CA GLU A 41 -32.15 8.86 -0.07
C GLU A 41 -31.29 10.14 0.08
N PHE A 42 -30.24 10.07 0.90
CA PHE A 42 -29.33 11.18 1.12
C PHE A 42 -28.39 11.34 -0.07
N ASP A 43 -28.44 12.51 -0.70
CA ASP A 43 -27.51 12.89 -1.75
C ASP A 43 -26.16 13.27 -1.14
N ILE A 44 -25.17 12.38 -1.27
CA ILE A 44 -23.81 12.57 -0.76
C ILE A 44 -23.10 13.77 -1.40
N ALA A 45 -23.53 14.22 -2.59
CA ALA A 45 -22.97 15.41 -3.22
C ALA A 45 -23.19 16.68 -2.38
N LYS A 46 -24.17 16.68 -1.47
CA LYS A 46 -24.43 17.80 -0.55
C LYS A 46 -23.33 18.00 0.49
N ILE A 47 -22.54 16.97 0.80
CA ILE A 47 -21.42 17.04 1.77
C ILE A 47 -20.04 16.98 1.10
N LEU A 48 -19.97 16.48 -0.14
CA LEU A 48 -18.73 16.40 -0.92
C LEU A 48 -18.53 17.66 -1.79
N ILE A 49 -18.97 18.81 -1.29
CA ILE A 49 -18.71 20.10 -1.91
C ILE A 49 -17.26 20.46 -1.57
N ASP A 50 -16.36 20.25 -2.53
CA ASP A 50 -15.04 20.86 -2.46
C ASP A 50 -15.23 22.39 -2.57
N GLU A 51 -14.54 23.18 -1.75
CA GLU A 51 -14.40 24.61 -2.04
C GLU A 51 -13.90 24.72 -3.50
N GLU A 52 -14.56 25.56 -4.32
CA GLU A 52 -14.02 25.87 -5.65
C GLU A 52 -12.54 26.21 -5.46
N GLU A 53 -11.68 25.80 -6.39
CA GLU A 53 -10.27 26.21 -6.37
C GLU A 53 -10.20 27.74 -6.53
N GLY A 54 -10.48 28.46 -5.45
CA GLY A 54 -10.41 29.91 -5.39
C GLY A 54 -9.00 30.28 -5.80
N GLU A 55 -8.88 31.18 -6.78
CA GLU A 55 -7.66 31.64 -7.47
C GLU A 55 -6.36 31.05 -6.92
N LYS A 56 -6.15 29.73 -7.06
CA LYS A 56 -4.84 29.15 -6.80
C LYS A 56 -3.96 29.71 -7.89
N GLU A 57 -2.87 30.40 -7.51
CA GLU A 57 -1.89 30.92 -8.45
C GLU A 57 -1.61 29.84 -9.50
N LYS A 58 -2.05 30.08 -10.74
CA LYS A 58 -1.78 29.15 -11.83
C LYS A 58 -0.26 28.98 -11.86
N PRO A 59 0.26 27.73 -11.84
CA PRO A 59 1.70 27.51 -11.89
C PRO A 59 2.31 28.31 -13.03
N ASP A 60 3.38 29.05 -12.75
CA ASP A 60 4.08 29.82 -13.79
C ASP A 60 4.55 28.82 -14.86
N PRO A 61 4.03 28.89 -16.10
CA PRO A 61 4.36 27.94 -17.15
C PRO A 61 5.85 27.97 -17.55
N ASN A 62 6.60 29.01 -17.13
CA ASN A 62 8.03 29.12 -17.37
C ASN A 62 8.89 28.53 -16.25
N LYS A 63 8.31 28.15 -15.11
CA LYS A 63 9.05 27.57 -13.99
C LYS A 63 9.03 26.04 -14.08
N PRO A 64 10.19 25.36 -14.10
CA PRO A 64 10.23 23.91 -14.03
C PRO A 64 9.58 23.39 -12.74
N TYR A 65 8.80 22.31 -12.85
CA TYR A 65 8.23 21.62 -11.70
C TYR A 65 9.31 21.12 -10.74
N SER A 66 9.02 21.15 -9.44
CA SER A 66 9.90 20.61 -8.40
C SER A 66 9.09 19.98 -7.27
N LEU A 67 9.53 18.81 -6.80
CA LEU A 67 8.94 18.12 -5.64
C LEU A 67 9.21 18.84 -4.29
N GLY A 68 10.05 19.87 -4.30
CA GLY A 68 10.34 20.75 -3.17
C GLY A 68 11.78 21.28 -3.18
N PRO A 69 12.19 22.01 -2.13
CA PRO A 69 13.57 22.51 -2.03
C PRO A 69 14.59 21.39 -2.11
N LYS A 70 15.71 21.63 -2.80
CA LYS A 70 16.80 20.65 -2.94
C LYS A 70 17.43 20.38 -1.58
N ILE A 71 17.58 19.10 -1.26
CA ILE A 71 18.32 18.58 -0.10
C ILE A 71 19.52 17.81 -0.66
N SER A 72 20.72 18.02 -0.10
CA SER A 72 21.97 17.42 -0.61
C SER A 72 22.75 16.65 0.48
N ASP A 73 22.26 16.63 1.70
CA ASP A 73 22.88 16.11 2.91
C ASP A 73 21.92 15.19 3.71
N TRP A 74 20.92 14.61 3.05
CA TRP A 74 19.88 13.82 3.74
C TRP A 74 20.44 12.61 4.50
N ASP A 75 21.43 11.92 3.94
CA ASP A 75 22.07 10.78 4.63
C ASP A 75 22.76 11.22 5.94
N GLN A 76 23.35 12.42 5.97
CA GLN A 76 23.93 12.99 7.17
C GLN A 76 22.84 13.35 8.19
N GLN A 77 21.81 14.09 7.78
CA GLN A 77 20.69 14.47 8.65
C GLN A 77 20.01 13.23 9.26
N ARG A 78 19.76 12.21 8.45
CA ARG A 78 19.15 10.95 8.88
C ARG A 78 20.06 10.17 9.84
N SER A 79 21.36 10.12 9.58
CA SER A 79 22.34 9.48 10.48
C SER A 79 22.41 10.17 11.84
N GLU A 80 22.39 11.50 11.88
CA GLU A 80 22.36 12.29 13.11
C GLU A 80 21.04 12.10 13.89
N TRP A 81 19.92 12.07 13.18
CA TRP A 81 18.61 11.80 13.78
C TRP A 81 18.54 10.40 14.41
N LEU A 82 19.02 9.36 13.71
CA LEU A 82 19.02 7.98 14.23
C LEU A 82 19.90 7.83 15.48
N LYS A 83 21.03 8.54 15.54
CA LYS A 83 21.91 8.55 16.73
C LYS A 83 21.25 9.21 17.94
N THR A 84 20.42 10.22 17.71
CA THR A 84 19.73 10.99 18.77
C THR A 84 18.38 10.41 19.16
N ASN A 85 17.84 9.46 18.39
CA ASN A 85 16.53 8.82 18.60
C ASN A 85 16.64 7.28 18.60
N PRO A 86 17.38 6.67 19.56
CA PRO A 86 17.64 5.23 19.57
C PRO A 86 16.39 4.36 19.75
N ASP A 87 15.29 4.92 20.28
CA ASP A 87 14.00 4.22 20.42
C ASP A 87 13.30 3.97 19.07
N PHE A 88 13.76 4.62 18.01
CA PHE A 88 13.24 4.49 16.65
C PHE A 88 14.31 3.96 15.69
N PRO A 89 14.80 2.72 15.88
CA PRO A 89 15.82 2.16 15.01
C PRO A 89 15.25 1.90 13.61
N ASN A 90 16.10 2.08 12.60
CA ASN A 90 15.81 1.77 11.21
C ASN A 90 15.87 0.28 10.88
N PHE A 91 16.38 -0.55 11.80
CA PHE A 91 16.31 -2.01 11.76
C PHE A 91 15.65 -2.52 13.03
N ILE A 92 14.59 -3.31 12.88
CA ILE A 92 13.84 -3.92 14.00
C ILE A 92 14.38 -5.30 14.41
N GLY A 93 15.37 -5.80 13.66
CA GLY A 93 16.13 -7.02 13.93
C GLY A 93 17.41 -7.06 13.08
N PRO A 94 18.32 -8.04 13.28
CA PRO A 94 19.67 -8.03 12.68
C PRO A 94 19.70 -7.74 11.18
N ASN A 95 18.79 -8.34 10.41
CA ASN A 95 18.67 -8.14 8.96
C ASN A 95 17.24 -7.71 8.57
N LYS A 96 16.46 -7.15 9.50
CA LYS A 96 15.06 -6.78 9.27
C LYS A 96 14.90 -5.25 9.28
N PRO A 97 14.85 -4.60 8.10
CA PRO A 97 14.64 -3.15 8.02
C PRO A 97 13.26 -2.80 8.56
N ARG A 98 13.11 -1.58 9.08
CA ARG A 98 11.79 -0.99 9.35
C ARG A 98 11.17 -0.57 8.02
N VAL A 99 9.96 -1.06 7.77
CA VAL A 99 9.26 -0.86 6.49
C VAL A 99 7.94 -0.14 6.71
N LEU A 100 7.68 0.86 5.88
CA LEU A 100 6.38 1.50 5.75
C LEU A 100 5.76 1.10 4.40
N LEU A 101 4.68 0.32 4.43
CA LEU A 101 3.89 0.04 3.25
C LEU A 101 2.95 1.23 2.98
N VAL A 102 3.04 1.79 1.78
CA VAL A 102 2.27 2.95 1.36
C VAL A 102 1.36 2.56 0.20
N THR A 103 0.07 2.84 0.36
CA THR A 103 -0.96 2.65 -0.66
C THR A 103 -1.86 3.88 -0.66
N GLY A 104 -2.73 4.01 -1.66
CA GLY A 104 -3.74 5.07 -1.64
C GLY A 104 -4.79 4.91 -2.71
N SER A 105 -5.82 5.74 -2.60
CA SER A 105 -6.88 5.89 -3.60
C SER A 105 -7.33 7.34 -3.66
N SER A 106 -8.13 7.67 -4.67
CA SER A 106 -8.80 8.98 -4.75
C SER A 106 -9.56 9.29 -3.46
N PRO A 107 -9.62 10.57 -3.01
CA PRO A 107 -10.51 10.98 -1.92
C PRO A 107 -12.00 10.92 -2.30
N LYS A 108 -12.30 11.03 -3.60
CA LYS A 108 -13.66 11.00 -4.10
C LYS A 108 -14.13 9.55 -4.21
N PRO A 109 -15.44 9.28 -3.98
CA PRO A 109 -16.03 7.98 -4.27
C PRO A 109 -15.68 7.51 -5.67
N CYS A 110 -15.58 6.19 -5.85
CA CYS A 110 -15.31 5.63 -7.16
C CYS A 110 -16.43 5.97 -8.14
N GLU A 111 -16.07 6.26 -9.39
CA GLU A 111 -17.05 6.47 -10.45
C GLU A 111 -17.90 5.22 -10.68
N ASN A 112 -17.29 4.04 -10.53
CA ASN A 112 -18.00 2.78 -10.40
C ASN A 112 -18.22 2.47 -8.91
N PRO A 113 -19.46 2.51 -8.38
CA PRO A 113 -19.70 2.39 -6.93
C PRO A 113 -19.20 1.09 -6.30
N VAL A 114 -19.13 -0.01 -7.07
CA VAL A 114 -18.57 -1.27 -6.55
C VAL A 114 -17.06 -1.19 -6.34
N GLY A 115 -16.37 -0.24 -6.99
CA GLY A 115 -14.94 -0.02 -6.87
C GLY A 115 -14.50 0.22 -5.42
N ASP A 116 -15.26 0.99 -4.65
CA ASP A 116 -14.99 1.24 -3.24
C ASP A 116 -15.00 -0.05 -2.40
N HIS A 117 -15.86 -1.02 -2.74
CA HIS A 117 -15.85 -2.34 -2.10
C HIS A 117 -14.55 -3.11 -2.37
N TYR A 118 -14.01 -3.02 -3.59
CA TYR A 118 -12.74 -3.67 -3.93
C TYR A 118 -11.53 -2.94 -3.33
N LEU A 119 -11.57 -1.62 -3.19
CA LEU A 119 -10.59 -0.87 -2.41
C LEU A 119 -10.59 -1.33 -0.94
N LEU A 120 -11.78 -1.49 -0.34
CA LEU A 120 -11.92 -2.00 1.03
C LEU A 120 -11.35 -3.41 1.19
N LYS A 121 -11.64 -4.31 0.25
CA LYS A 121 -11.09 -5.68 0.25
C LYS A 121 -9.56 -5.67 0.09
N SER A 122 -9.03 -4.83 -0.78
CA SER A 122 -7.59 -4.67 -0.99
C SER A 122 -6.89 -4.16 0.27
N ILE A 123 -7.43 -3.14 0.95
CA ILE A 123 -6.80 -2.66 2.19
C ILE A 123 -6.93 -3.67 3.33
N LYS A 124 -8.04 -4.41 3.48
CA LYS A 124 -8.09 -5.52 4.44
C LYS A 124 -6.98 -6.54 4.17
N ASN A 125 -6.78 -6.93 2.91
CA ASN A 125 -5.72 -7.86 2.52
C ASN A 125 -4.33 -7.36 2.91
N LYS A 126 -4.02 -6.08 2.63
CA LYS A 126 -2.76 -5.44 3.04
C LYS A 126 -2.62 -5.36 4.56
N ILE A 127 -3.69 -5.02 5.29
CA ILE A 127 -3.73 -5.01 6.76
C ILE A 127 -3.37 -6.38 7.31
N ASP A 128 -3.90 -7.46 6.73
CA ASP A 128 -3.62 -8.82 7.19
C ASP A 128 -2.15 -9.20 6.98
N TYR A 129 -1.61 -9.00 5.78
CA TYR A 129 -0.19 -9.27 5.50
C TYR A 129 0.74 -8.41 6.38
N CYS A 130 0.56 -7.09 6.40
CA CYS A 130 1.43 -6.21 7.18
C CYS A 130 1.33 -6.50 8.68
N ARG A 131 0.12 -6.85 9.16
CA ARG A 131 -0.05 -7.32 10.53
C ARG A 131 0.80 -8.55 10.76
N LEU A 132 0.80 -9.57 9.91
CA LEU A 132 1.62 -10.79 10.10
C LEU A 132 3.13 -10.50 10.08
N HIS A 133 3.56 -9.64 9.16
CA HIS A 133 4.97 -9.38 8.88
C HIS A 133 5.59 -8.24 9.70
N GLY A 134 4.81 -7.55 10.55
CA GLY A 134 5.31 -6.44 11.38
C GLY A 134 5.73 -5.23 10.52
N ILE A 135 4.88 -4.87 9.56
CA ILE A 135 5.06 -3.75 8.64
C ILE A 135 3.99 -2.70 8.98
N GLU A 136 4.38 -1.43 8.99
CA GLU A 136 3.44 -0.32 9.21
C GLU A 136 2.73 0.04 7.90
N ILE A 137 1.50 0.57 7.96
CA ILE A 137 0.74 0.98 6.76
C ILE A 137 0.43 2.48 6.83
N PHE A 138 0.68 3.18 5.72
CA PHE A 138 0.10 4.50 5.44
C PHE A 138 -0.85 4.42 4.25
N TYR A 139 -2.12 4.82 4.45
CA TYR A 139 -3.11 4.89 3.39
C TYR A 139 -3.40 6.35 3.04
N ASN A 140 -2.96 6.81 1.86
CA ASN A 140 -3.20 8.17 1.41
C ASN A 140 -4.55 8.31 0.69
N MET A 141 -5.29 9.37 1.02
CA MET A 141 -6.47 9.84 0.28
C MET A 141 -6.34 11.29 -0.16
N ALA A 142 -5.22 11.98 0.15
CA ALA A 142 -5.04 13.39 -0.18
C ALA A 142 -4.29 13.58 -1.51
N LEU A 143 -4.73 14.53 -2.33
CA LEU A 143 -3.94 15.02 -3.45
C LEU A 143 -3.02 16.15 -2.95
N LEU A 144 -1.76 15.80 -2.66
CA LEU A 144 -0.79 16.74 -2.08
C LEU A 144 -0.31 17.81 -3.08
N ASP A 145 -0.40 17.50 -4.38
CA ASP A 145 0.08 18.36 -5.45
C ASP A 145 -0.86 18.23 -6.66
N ALA A 146 -1.45 19.35 -7.07
CA ALA A 146 -2.44 19.38 -8.15
C ALA A 146 -1.86 19.09 -9.54
N GLU A 147 -0.55 19.28 -9.74
CA GLU A 147 0.15 19.01 -11.00
C GLU A 147 0.43 17.51 -11.16
N MET A 148 0.65 16.81 -10.04
CA MET A 148 0.98 15.38 -9.97
C MET A 148 -0.27 14.51 -9.73
N ALA A 149 -1.32 14.69 -10.51
CA ALA A 149 -2.55 13.90 -10.39
C ALA A 149 -2.42 12.48 -10.96
N GLY A 150 -3.30 11.57 -10.54
CA GLY A 150 -3.37 10.19 -11.02
C GLY A 150 -2.24 9.32 -10.44
N PHE A 151 -1.67 8.44 -11.26
CA PHE A 151 -0.59 7.54 -10.82
C PHE A 151 0.69 8.28 -10.42
N TRP A 152 0.87 9.53 -10.87
CA TRP A 152 1.98 10.41 -10.48
C TRP A 152 1.91 10.92 -9.03
N ALA A 153 0.74 10.85 -8.38
CA ALA A 153 0.54 11.37 -7.02
C ALA A 153 1.40 10.66 -5.96
N LYS A 154 1.91 9.47 -6.29
CA LYS A 154 2.81 8.72 -5.42
C LYS A 154 4.15 9.43 -5.22
N LEU A 155 4.67 10.19 -6.18
CA LEU A 155 6.00 10.82 -6.07
C LEU A 155 6.06 11.88 -4.95
N PRO A 156 5.19 12.90 -4.91
CA PRO A 156 5.17 13.88 -3.80
C PRO A 156 4.93 13.23 -2.44
N LEU A 157 4.04 12.23 -2.39
CA LEU A 157 3.73 11.49 -1.17
C LEU A 157 4.94 10.70 -0.65
N ILE A 158 5.62 9.94 -1.52
CA ILE A 158 6.81 9.18 -1.17
C ILE A 158 7.89 10.12 -0.64
N ARG A 159 8.18 11.23 -1.34
CA ARG A 159 9.16 12.22 -0.87
C ARG A 159 8.79 12.73 0.53
N LYS A 160 7.52 13.08 0.74
CA LYS A 160 7.05 13.57 2.04
C LYS A 160 7.26 12.53 3.14
N LEU A 161 6.85 11.29 2.92
CA LEU A 161 6.96 10.22 3.91
C LEU A 161 8.42 9.86 4.22
N LEU A 162 9.31 9.81 3.23
CA LEU A 162 10.73 9.57 3.47
C LEU A 162 11.35 10.65 4.36
N LEU A 163 11.01 11.93 4.13
CA LEU A 163 11.52 13.05 4.92
C LEU A 163 10.88 13.15 6.31
N SER A 164 9.61 12.75 6.44
CA SER A 164 8.87 12.78 7.71
C SER A 164 9.18 11.60 8.62
N HIS A 165 9.66 10.49 8.07
CA HIS A 165 9.95 9.26 8.80
C HIS A 165 11.40 8.80 8.61
N PRO A 166 12.38 9.50 9.21
CA PRO A 166 13.80 9.13 9.13
C PRO A 166 14.10 7.74 9.71
N GLU A 167 13.25 7.21 10.59
CA GLU A 167 13.34 5.84 11.11
C GLU A 167 13.02 4.76 10.07
N ILE A 168 12.30 5.07 8.99
CA ILE A 168 11.96 4.09 7.96
C ILE A 168 13.18 3.83 7.10
N GLU A 169 13.57 2.55 6.93
CA GLU A 169 14.67 2.17 6.04
C GLU A 169 14.19 1.91 4.61
N PHE A 170 13.05 1.25 4.45
CA PHE A 170 12.40 1.05 3.16
C PHE A 170 10.96 1.53 3.18
N LEU A 171 10.60 2.33 2.21
CA LEU A 171 9.21 2.58 1.85
C LEU A 171 8.81 1.56 0.79
N TRP A 172 7.74 0.81 1.03
CA TRP A 172 7.16 -0.13 0.07
C TRP A 172 5.89 0.47 -0.52
N TRP A 173 5.98 1.01 -1.73
CA TRP A 173 4.79 1.43 -2.46
C TRP A 173 4.05 0.22 -3.00
N MET A 174 2.74 0.14 -2.78
CA MET A 174 1.89 -0.92 -3.33
C MET A 174 0.56 -0.34 -3.81
N ASP A 175 0.23 -0.53 -5.09
CA ASP A 175 -1.00 -0.03 -5.70
C ASP A 175 -2.26 -0.64 -5.04
N SER A 176 -3.37 0.08 -5.12
CA SER A 176 -4.63 -0.35 -4.52
C SER A 176 -5.26 -1.56 -5.23
N ASP A 177 -4.90 -1.85 -6.47
CA ASP A 177 -5.30 -3.04 -7.22
C ASP A 177 -4.23 -4.15 -7.21
N ALA A 178 -3.16 -4.01 -6.43
CA ALA A 178 -2.23 -5.07 -6.07
C ALA A 178 -2.64 -5.75 -4.75
N MET A 179 -2.67 -7.08 -4.72
CA MET A 179 -3.09 -7.85 -3.54
C MET A 179 -2.04 -8.90 -3.17
N PHE A 180 -1.82 -9.08 -1.88
CA PHE A 180 -1.04 -10.18 -1.34
C PHE A 180 -1.78 -11.50 -1.52
N THR A 181 -1.11 -12.46 -2.12
CA THR A 181 -1.63 -13.81 -2.36
C THR A 181 -0.75 -14.88 -1.73
N ASP A 182 0.44 -14.53 -1.23
CA ASP A 182 1.24 -15.32 -0.30
C ASP A 182 1.34 -14.59 1.05
N MET A 183 0.68 -15.10 2.08
CA MET A 183 0.67 -14.52 3.43
C MET A 183 1.81 -15.04 4.31
N ALA A 184 2.62 -15.97 3.82
CA ALA A 184 3.72 -16.58 4.57
C ALA A 184 5.11 -16.17 4.04
N TYR A 185 5.20 -15.70 2.79
CA TYR A 185 6.44 -15.28 2.19
C TYR A 185 6.92 -13.94 2.77
N GLU A 186 8.14 -13.92 3.33
CA GLU A 186 8.82 -12.70 3.78
C GLU A 186 9.83 -12.25 2.71
N LEU A 187 9.94 -10.94 2.47
CA LEU A 187 10.90 -10.43 1.49
C LEU A 187 12.34 -10.76 1.91
N PRO A 188 13.24 -11.15 0.98
CA PRO A 188 14.61 -11.51 1.29
C PRO A 188 15.49 -10.28 1.52
N TRP A 189 15.26 -9.52 2.61
CA TRP A 189 15.87 -8.20 2.86
C TRP A 189 17.38 -8.14 2.68
N GLU A 190 18.10 -9.18 3.09
CA GLU A 190 19.56 -9.26 2.97
C GLU A 190 20.04 -9.23 1.50
N ARG A 191 19.22 -9.73 0.56
CA ARG A 191 19.49 -9.64 -0.89
C ARG A 191 19.58 -8.19 -1.36
N TYR A 192 18.86 -7.27 -0.69
CA TYR A 192 18.73 -5.87 -1.12
C TYR A 192 19.61 -4.90 -0.34
N LYS A 193 20.50 -5.40 0.52
CA LYS A 193 21.33 -4.56 1.41
C LYS A 193 22.14 -3.48 0.67
N ASP A 194 22.59 -3.77 -0.55
CA ASP A 194 23.44 -2.87 -1.36
C ASP A 194 22.65 -2.04 -2.39
N PHE A 195 21.33 -2.21 -2.44
CA PHE A 195 20.42 -1.57 -3.40
C PHE A 195 19.51 -0.55 -2.71
N ASN A 196 19.05 0.44 -3.48
CA ASN A 196 18.19 1.52 -3.00
C ASN A 196 16.78 1.45 -3.61
N MET A 197 16.63 0.84 -4.79
CA MET A 197 15.32 0.61 -5.39
C MET A 197 15.19 -0.85 -5.82
N VAL A 198 14.07 -1.48 -5.49
CA VAL A 198 13.77 -2.86 -5.87
C VAL A 198 12.41 -2.89 -6.57
N MET A 199 12.39 -3.33 -7.82
CA MET A 199 11.17 -3.46 -8.62
C MET A 199 11.13 -4.85 -9.23
N HIS A 200 9.93 -5.39 -9.45
CA HIS A 200 9.81 -6.58 -10.29
C HIS A 200 10.18 -6.22 -11.73
N GLY A 201 11.03 -7.00 -12.39
CA GLY A 201 11.41 -6.79 -13.78
C GLY A 201 12.59 -7.61 -14.26
N TRP A 202 12.98 -7.40 -15.51
CA TRP A 202 14.11 -8.10 -16.14
C TRP A 202 15.09 -7.11 -16.77
N ASN A 203 16.38 -7.28 -16.45
CA ASN A 203 17.46 -6.45 -17.01
C ASN A 203 17.42 -6.38 -18.54
N GLU A 204 17.23 -7.51 -19.21
CA GLU A 204 17.14 -7.60 -20.67
C GLU A 204 15.96 -6.79 -21.21
N MET A 205 14.77 -6.92 -20.59
CA MET A 205 13.59 -6.19 -21.05
C MET A 205 13.70 -4.68 -20.84
N VAL A 206 14.34 -4.24 -19.74
CA VAL A 206 14.51 -2.81 -19.45
C VAL A 206 15.65 -2.22 -20.28
N TYR A 207 16.87 -2.74 -20.15
CA TYR A 207 18.06 -2.08 -20.68
C TYR A 207 18.34 -2.40 -22.15
N ASN A 208 17.94 -3.57 -22.64
CA ASN A 208 18.23 -4.01 -24.00
C ASN A 208 17.00 -3.79 -24.91
N ASP A 209 15.85 -4.36 -24.54
CA ASP A 209 14.61 -4.24 -25.32
C ASP A 209 13.94 -2.87 -25.18
N LYS A 210 14.19 -2.15 -24.08
CA LYS A 210 13.53 -0.88 -23.74
C LYS A 210 12.01 -1.02 -23.70
N ASN A 211 11.54 -2.14 -23.18
CA ASN A 211 10.11 -2.45 -23.11
C ASN A 211 9.45 -1.72 -21.94
N TRP A 212 8.34 -1.03 -22.19
CA TRP A 212 7.63 -0.26 -21.16
C TRP A 212 7.07 -1.10 -20.01
N ILE A 213 6.91 -2.41 -20.21
CA ILE A 213 6.53 -3.39 -19.17
C ILE A 213 7.71 -4.26 -18.71
N GLY A 214 8.96 -3.86 -19.02
CA GLY A 214 10.16 -4.57 -18.56
C GLY A 214 10.35 -4.55 -17.03
N LEU A 215 9.66 -3.64 -16.35
CA LEU A 215 9.54 -3.53 -14.89
C LEU A 215 8.12 -3.09 -14.52
N ASN A 216 7.77 -3.11 -13.22
CA ASN A 216 6.52 -2.57 -12.70
C ASN A 216 6.71 -1.62 -11.53
N THR A 217 5.96 -0.51 -11.51
CA THR A 217 5.99 0.53 -10.45
C THR A 217 4.76 0.51 -9.55
N GLY A 218 3.98 -0.56 -9.59
CA GLY A 218 2.83 -0.77 -8.70
C GLY A 218 3.14 -1.59 -7.45
N SER A 219 4.34 -2.16 -7.34
CA SER A 219 4.87 -2.75 -6.12
C SER A 219 6.39 -2.65 -6.12
N PHE A 220 6.95 -1.78 -5.30
CA PHE A 220 8.40 -1.56 -5.25
C PHE A 220 8.89 -1.08 -3.88
N LEU A 221 10.16 -1.36 -3.60
CA LEU A 221 10.86 -0.85 -2.42
C LEU A 221 11.73 0.34 -2.80
N LEU A 222 11.74 1.38 -1.97
CA LEU A 222 12.62 2.53 -2.09
C LEU A 222 13.26 2.86 -0.74
N ARG A 223 14.60 2.84 -0.69
CA ARG A 223 15.37 3.09 0.54
C ARG A 223 15.29 4.56 0.94
N ASN A 224 15.22 4.85 2.24
CA ASN A 224 15.31 6.21 2.73
C ASN A 224 16.77 6.72 2.76
N CYS A 225 17.18 7.34 1.66
CA CYS A 225 18.54 7.87 1.47
C CYS A 225 18.55 9.02 0.46
N GLN A 226 19.66 9.76 0.41
CA GLN A 226 19.85 10.89 -0.51
C GLN A 226 19.66 10.48 -1.97
N TRP A 227 20.18 9.30 -2.35
CA TRP A 227 20.03 8.74 -3.69
C TRP A 227 18.56 8.65 -4.13
N SER A 228 17.66 8.27 -3.22
CA SER A 228 16.23 8.16 -3.53
C SER A 228 15.57 9.51 -3.71
N LEU A 229 15.99 10.54 -2.96
CA LEU A 229 15.51 11.91 -3.17
C LEU A 229 15.94 12.41 -4.56
N ASP A 230 17.19 12.16 -4.94
CA ASP A 230 17.72 12.53 -6.25
C ASP A 230 17.01 11.78 -7.39
N LEU A 231 16.67 10.50 -7.18
CA LEU A 231 15.90 9.72 -8.14
C LEU A 231 14.50 10.31 -8.34
N LEU A 232 13.81 10.67 -7.25
CA LEU A 232 12.48 11.27 -7.32
C LEU A 232 12.50 12.59 -8.11
N ASP A 233 13.52 13.42 -7.90
CA ASP A 233 13.74 14.66 -8.67
C ASP A 233 13.93 14.36 -10.18
N ALA A 234 14.64 13.28 -10.52
CA ALA A 234 14.87 12.87 -11.91
C ALA A 234 13.67 12.16 -12.57
N TRP A 235 12.78 11.57 -11.77
CA TRP A 235 11.61 10.84 -12.23
C TRP A 235 10.40 11.75 -12.46
N ALA A 236 10.22 12.78 -11.62
CA ALA A 236 9.12 13.73 -11.68
C ALA A 236 8.92 14.55 -12.97
N PRO A 237 9.93 14.88 -13.81
CA PRO A 237 9.77 15.87 -14.88
C PRO A 237 8.72 15.54 -15.95
N MET A 238 8.38 14.26 -16.14
CA MET A 238 7.33 13.84 -17.08
C MET A 238 5.93 13.78 -16.45
N GLY A 239 5.81 14.11 -15.17
CA GLY A 239 4.59 13.99 -14.38
C GLY A 239 3.60 15.16 -14.42
N PRO A 240 3.98 16.44 -14.56
CA PRO A 240 3.02 17.55 -14.51
C PRO A 240 1.92 17.44 -15.58
N LYS A 241 0.65 17.43 -15.16
CA LYS A 241 -0.53 17.24 -16.03
C LYS A 241 -0.63 18.30 -17.15
N GLY A 242 -1.32 17.94 -18.23
CA GLY A 242 -1.48 18.79 -19.41
C GLY A 242 -0.32 18.64 -20.38
N LYS A 243 0.09 19.74 -21.03
CA LYS A 243 1.04 19.72 -22.16
C LYS A 243 2.34 18.97 -21.85
N VAL A 244 2.90 19.12 -20.65
CA VAL A 244 4.16 18.45 -20.26
C VAL A 244 4.01 16.94 -20.33
N ARG A 245 3.02 16.37 -19.63
CA ARG A 245 2.74 14.94 -19.60
C ARG A 245 2.29 14.38 -20.97
N GLU A 246 1.53 15.15 -21.74
CA GLU A 246 1.10 14.77 -23.10
C GLU A 246 2.30 14.67 -24.07
N GLU A 247 3.17 15.69 -24.11
CA GLU A 247 4.36 15.67 -24.96
C GLU A 247 5.37 14.61 -24.50
N ALA A 248 5.55 14.43 -23.20
CA ALA A 248 6.36 13.34 -22.65
C ALA A 248 5.81 11.96 -23.06
N GLY A 249 4.49 11.78 -23.09
CA GLY A 249 3.85 10.55 -23.55
C GLY A 249 4.20 10.20 -25.00
N LYS A 250 4.29 11.21 -25.88
CA LYS A 250 4.75 11.02 -27.28
C LYS A 250 6.21 10.58 -27.35
N ILE A 251 7.07 11.16 -26.51
CA ILE A 251 8.48 10.76 -26.40
C ILE A 251 8.58 9.31 -25.93
N LEU A 252 7.88 8.95 -24.85
CA LEU A 252 7.90 7.60 -24.29
C LEU A 252 7.39 6.55 -25.29
N THR A 253 6.32 6.86 -26.02
CA THR A 253 5.76 5.97 -27.05
C THR A 253 6.74 5.75 -28.22
N ARG A 254 7.52 6.76 -28.57
CA ARG A 254 8.53 6.65 -29.64
C ARG A 254 9.76 5.85 -29.19
N GLU A 255 10.16 6.00 -27.93
CA GLU A 255 11.45 5.49 -27.44
C GLU A 255 11.34 4.12 -26.77
N LEU A 256 10.16 3.76 -26.27
CA LEU A 256 9.91 2.50 -25.56
C LEU A 256 9.14 1.51 -26.45
N LYS A 257 9.63 0.28 -26.46
CA LYS A 257 9.04 -0.82 -27.20
C LYS A 257 7.67 -1.19 -26.63
N ASP A 258 6.73 -1.49 -27.54
CA ASP A 258 5.37 -1.98 -27.27
C ASP A 258 4.47 -1.05 -26.42
N ARG A 259 4.88 0.20 -26.17
CA ARG A 259 4.08 1.17 -25.44
C ARG A 259 2.94 1.71 -26.31
N PRO A 260 1.66 1.65 -25.89
CA PRO A 260 0.57 2.28 -26.63
C PRO A 260 0.61 3.82 -26.54
N VAL A 261 -0.19 4.48 -27.37
CA VAL A 261 -0.26 5.96 -27.41
C VAL A 261 -1.19 6.46 -26.31
N PHE A 262 -0.61 7.07 -25.28
CA PHE A 262 -1.31 7.80 -24.21
C PHE A 262 -0.31 8.72 -23.47
N GLU A 263 -0.82 9.56 -22.57
CA GLU A 263 -0.04 10.46 -21.70
C GLU A 263 1.10 9.72 -20.97
N ALA A 264 2.15 10.44 -20.56
CA ALA A 264 3.22 9.85 -19.76
C ALA A 264 2.70 9.26 -18.43
N ASP A 265 3.17 8.06 -18.12
CA ASP A 265 2.96 7.33 -16.86
C ASP A 265 4.28 7.15 -16.11
N ASP A 266 4.19 6.95 -14.80
CA ASP A 266 5.35 6.81 -13.93
C ASP A 266 6.20 5.57 -14.30
N GLN A 267 5.58 4.46 -14.71
CA GLN A 267 6.29 3.23 -15.09
C GLN A 267 7.16 3.45 -16.33
N SER A 268 6.58 3.99 -17.40
CA SER A 268 7.30 4.29 -18.64
C SER A 268 8.40 5.32 -18.40
N ALA A 269 8.15 6.34 -17.57
CA ALA A 269 9.14 7.35 -17.25
C ALA A 269 10.37 6.77 -16.52
N ILE A 270 10.17 5.84 -15.57
CA ILE A 270 11.33 5.20 -14.90
C ILE A 270 12.07 4.25 -15.84
N VAL A 271 11.38 3.50 -16.72
CA VAL A 271 12.06 2.69 -17.75
C VAL A 271 12.95 3.58 -18.62
N TYR A 272 12.39 4.70 -19.11
CA TYR A 272 13.11 5.65 -19.95
C TYR A 272 14.33 6.24 -19.22
N LEU A 273 14.17 6.65 -17.95
CA LEU A 273 15.26 7.16 -17.12
C LEU A 273 16.38 6.13 -16.94
N LEU A 274 16.04 4.89 -16.59
CA LEU A 274 17.01 3.83 -16.37
C LEU A 274 17.75 3.43 -17.66
N VAL A 275 17.07 3.47 -18.81
CA VAL A 275 17.69 3.23 -20.11
C VAL A 275 18.67 4.35 -20.47
N LYS A 276 18.27 5.61 -20.32
CA LYS A 276 19.10 6.77 -20.73
C LYS A 276 20.24 7.04 -19.77
N GLU A 277 20.05 6.80 -18.47
CA GLU A 277 21.00 7.14 -17.40
C GLU A 277 21.44 5.89 -16.60
N ARG A 278 21.58 4.73 -17.25
CA ARG A 278 21.96 3.46 -16.59
C ARG A 278 23.22 3.59 -15.74
N ALA A 279 24.24 4.29 -16.24
CA ALA A 279 25.50 4.48 -15.51
C ALA A 279 25.33 5.25 -14.19
N LYS A 280 24.29 6.08 -14.07
CA LYS A 280 24.01 6.89 -12.88
C LYS A 280 23.13 6.14 -11.87
N TRP A 281 22.12 5.42 -12.34
CA TRP A 281 21.10 4.82 -11.47
C TRP A 281 21.19 3.31 -11.34
N GLY A 282 21.59 2.61 -12.41
CA GLY A 282 21.40 1.17 -12.56
C GLY A 282 22.12 0.32 -11.50
N GLU A 283 23.25 0.78 -10.96
CA GLU A 283 23.99 0.04 -9.91
C GLU A 283 23.19 -0.10 -8.61
N LYS A 284 22.29 0.85 -8.31
CA LYS A 284 21.48 0.87 -7.09
C LYS A 284 20.04 0.39 -7.30
N VAL A 285 19.71 -0.08 -8.51
CA VAL A 285 18.41 -0.65 -8.86
C VAL A 285 18.53 -2.17 -8.96
N PHE A 286 17.69 -2.89 -8.22
CA PHE A 286 17.54 -4.33 -8.34
C PHE A 286 16.24 -4.66 -9.10
N LEU A 287 16.36 -5.32 -10.25
CA LEU A 287 15.23 -5.85 -11.00
C LEU A 287 14.99 -7.31 -10.59
N GLU A 288 14.01 -7.50 -9.69
CA GLU A 288 13.66 -8.79 -9.09
C GLU A 288 12.76 -9.61 -10.02
N ASN A 289 13.06 -10.90 -10.15
CA ASN A 289 12.30 -11.84 -10.96
C ASN A 289 12.32 -13.28 -10.42
N ALA A 290 12.89 -13.50 -9.22
CA ALA A 290 12.87 -14.79 -8.56
C ALA A 290 11.52 -15.09 -7.87
N TYR A 291 10.75 -14.05 -7.58
CA TYR A 291 9.40 -14.15 -7.02
C TYR A 291 8.55 -12.96 -7.52
N TYR A 292 7.24 -13.04 -7.37
CA TYR A 292 6.31 -12.02 -7.83
C TYR A 292 6.15 -10.88 -6.82
N LEU A 293 7.18 -10.01 -6.70
CA LEU A 293 7.01 -8.70 -6.05
C LEU A 293 5.90 -7.89 -6.72
N HIS A 294 5.73 -8.09 -8.02
CA HIS A 294 4.52 -7.82 -8.80
C HIS A 294 4.25 -9.05 -9.68
N GLY A 295 3.02 -9.57 -9.66
CA GLY A 295 2.59 -10.67 -10.52
C GLY A 295 1.41 -10.27 -11.39
N TYR A 296 1.58 -10.37 -12.71
CA TYR A 296 0.52 -10.03 -13.66
C TYR A 296 -0.67 -10.99 -13.52
N TRP A 297 -1.83 -10.47 -13.11
CA TRP A 297 -3.00 -11.28 -12.77
C TRP A 297 -3.44 -12.23 -13.90
N GLY A 298 -3.34 -11.79 -15.16
CA GLY A 298 -3.84 -12.53 -16.32
C GLY A 298 -3.18 -13.90 -16.56
N ILE A 299 -2.01 -14.16 -15.97
CA ILE A 299 -1.32 -15.47 -16.04
C ILE A 299 -1.37 -16.25 -14.70
N LEU A 300 -1.90 -15.65 -13.64
CA LEU A 300 -1.87 -16.20 -12.29
C LEU A 300 -3.24 -16.71 -11.83
N VAL A 301 -4.30 -15.91 -12.02
CA VAL A 301 -5.58 -16.14 -11.34
C VAL A 301 -6.30 -17.42 -11.76
N ASP A 302 -6.02 -17.90 -12.97
CA ASP A 302 -6.58 -19.14 -13.51
C ASP A 302 -5.82 -20.39 -13.04
N ARG A 303 -4.68 -20.22 -12.33
CA ARG A 303 -3.84 -21.29 -11.76
C ARG A 303 -4.03 -21.49 -10.26
N TYR A 304 -4.86 -20.72 -9.57
CA TYR A 304 -4.97 -20.81 -8.11
C TYR A 304 -5.40 -22.19 -7.60
N GLU A 305 -6.31 -22.87 -8.28
CA GLU A 305 -6.70 -24.23 -7.91
C GLU A 305 -5.53 -25.23 -8.07
N GLU A 306 -4.75 -25.12 -9.16
CA GLU A 306 -3.51 -25.88 -9.36
C GLU A 306 -2.51 -25.61 -8.23
N MET A 307 -2.39 -24.35 -7.79
CA MET A 307 -1.49 -23.95 -6.71
C MET A 307 -1.90 -24.55 -5.35
N ILE A 308 -3.20 -24.54 -5.05
CA ILE A 308 -3.76 -25.13 -3.82
C ILE A 308 -3.54 -26.65 -3.79
N GLU A 309 -3.63 -27.32 -4.94
CA GLU A 309 -3.48 -28.77 -5.01
C GLU A 309 -2.02 -29.23 -4.91
N ASN A 310 -1.09 -28.48 -5.51
CA ASN A 310 0.29 -28.96 -5.72
C ASN A 310 1.34 -28.26 -4.85
N TYR A 311 1.03 -27.11 -4.25
CA TYR A 311 2.00 -26.28 -3.53
C TYR A 311 1.44 -25.78 -2.20
N HIS A 312 2.18 -24.87 -1.55
CA HIS A 312 1.84 -24.26 -0.29
C HIS A 312 2.33 -22.79 -0.26
N PRO A 313 1.77 -21.91 0.59
CA PRO A 313 2.27 -20.56 0.78
C PRO A 313 3.69 -20.55 1.36
N GLY A 314 4.42 -19.46 1.13
CA GLY A 314 5.81 -19.25 1.52
C GLY A 314 6.82 -19.37 0.36
N LEU A 315 6.35 -19.45 -0.88
CA LEU A 315 7.19 -19.62 -2.08
C LEU A 315 7.35 -18.31 -2.86
N GLY A 316 6.33 -17.44 -2.85
CA GLY A 316 6.33 -16.12 -3.47
C GLY A 316 6.33 -16.07 -5.02
N ASP A 317 6.52 -17.20 -5.71
CA ASP A 317 6.75 -17.29 -7.15
C ASP A 317 5.60 -17.95 -7.95
N HIS A 318 5.88 -18.51 -9.12
CA HIS A 318 4.92 -19.22 -9.98
C HIS A 318 4.19 -20.41 -9.32
N ARG A 319 4.67 -20.89 -8.17
CA ARG A 319 4.04 -21.95 -7.37
C ARG A 319 3.04 -21.39 -6.37
N TRP A 320 3.30 -20.18 -5.87
CA TRP A 320 2.42 -19.43 -4.98
C TRP A 320 2.80 -17.94 -5.00
N PRO A 321 2.13 -17.08 -5.78
CA PRO A 321 2.62 -15.72 -6.03
C PRO A 321 2.50 -14.85 -4.77
N LEU A 322 3.54 -14.04 -4.49
CA LEU A 322 3.46 -13.06 -3.41
C LEU A 322 2.40 -12.00 -3.69
N VAL A 323 2.46 -11.37 -4.87
CA VAL A 323 1.52 -10.33 -5.29
C VAL A 323 0.79 -10.76 -6.56
N THR A 324 -0.53 -10.66 -6.54
CA THR A 324 -1.36 -10.64 -7.74
C THR A 324 -1.82 -9.19 -7.99
N HIS A 325 -1.38 -8.61 -9.10
CA HIS A 325 -1.63 -7.22 -9.46
C HIS A 325 -2.56 -7.11 -10.68
N PHE A 326 -3.71 -6.48 -10.48
CA PHE A 326 -4.80 -6.33 -11.44
C PHE A 326 -4.62 -5.16 -12.43
N VAL A 327 -3.40 -5.02 -12.96
CA VAL A 327 -3.05 -3.99 -13.95
C VAL A 327 -4.07 -3.98 -15.09
N GLY A 328 -4.58 -2.80 -15.41
CA GLY A 328 -5.56 -2.57 -16.47
C GLY A 328 -7.02 -2.80 -16.08
N CYS A 329 -7.32 -3.36 -14.90
CA CYS A 329 -8.72 -3.57 -14.46
C CYS A 329 -9.44 -2.29 -14.03
N LYS A 330 -8.71 -1.35 -13.40
CA LYS A 330 -9.21 -0.02 -12.97
C LYS A 330 -10.61 -0.07 -12.32
N PRO A 331 -10.81 -0.85 -11.23
CA PRO A 331 -12.13 -1.13 -10.66
C PRO A 331 -12.88 0.11 -10.16
N CYS A 332 -12.17 1.20 -9.87
CA CYS A 332 -12.71 2.46 -9.40
C CYS A 332 -13.14 3.43 -10.53
N GLY A 333 -12.55 3.27 -11.73
CA GLY A 333 -12.82 4.12 -12.90
C GLY A 333 -13.86 3.52 -13.85
N LYS A 334 -14.15 4.26 -14.93
CA LYS A 334 -15.08 3.81 -15.99
C LYS A 334 -14.46 2.94 -17.08
N PHE A 335 -13.18 3.14 -17.40
CA PHE A 335 -12.53 2.50 -18.54
C PHE A 335 -11.32 1.68 -18.07
N GLY A 336 -11.39 0.36 -18.28
CA GLY A 336 -10.30 -0.59 -18.11
C GLY A 336 -9.95 -1.27 -19.43
N ASP A 337 -8.79 -1.94 -19.48
CA ASP A 337 -8.30 -2.64 -20.66
C ASP A 337 -8.91 -4.06 -20.78
N TYR A 338 -9.59 -4.52 -19.72
CA TYR A 338 -10.20 -5.84 -19.60
C TYR A 338 -11.68 -5.74 -19.25
N SER A 339 -12.42 -6.85 -19.43
CA SER A 339 -13.82 -6.90 -19.03
C SER A 339 -13.96 -6.74 -17.50
N VAL A 340 -14.77 -5.77 -17.09
CA VAL A 340 -15.03 -5.46 -15.67
C VAL A 340 -15.49 -6.71 -14.93
N GLU A 341 -16.38 -7.50 -15.53
CA GLU A 341 -16.85 -8.75 -14.93
C GLU A 341 -15.72 -9.75 -14.63
N ARG A 342 -14.79 -9.98 -15.58
CA ARG A 342 -13.65 -10.88 -15.35
C ARG A 342 -12.75 -10.32 -14.27
N CYS A 343 -12.43 -9.03 -14.33
CA CYS A 343 -11.62 -8.36 -13.33
C CYS A 343 -12.19 -8.54 -11.92
N LEU A 344 -13.45 -8.16 -11.70
CA LEU A 344 -14.08 -8.24 -10.38
C LEU A 344 -14.17 -9.68 -9.86
N ARG A 345 -14.58 -10.64 -10.72
CA ARG A 345 -14.62 -12.07 -10.34
C ARG A 345 -13.23 -12.62 -9.96
N GLN A 346 -12.18 -12.19 -10.65
CA GLN A 346 -10.83 -12.67 -10.39
C GLN A 346 -10.19 -11.94 -9.20
N MET A 347 -10.54 -10.68 -8.93
CA MET A 347 -10.22 -9.98 -7.69
C MET A 347 -10.87 -10.66 -6.49
N ASP A 348 -12.12 -11.12 -6.61
CA ASP A 348 -12.79 -11.93 -5.58
C ASP A 348 -12.01 -13.22 -5.29
N ARG A 349 -11.54 -13.91 -6.34
CA ARG A 349 -10.73 -15.12 -6.22
C ARG A 349 -9.37 -14.86 -5.58
N ALA A 350 -8.67 -13.82 -5.99
CA ALA A 350 -7.38 -13.43 -5.40
C ALA A 350 -7.53 -13.02 -3.93
N PHE A 351 -8.58 -12.26 -3.59
CA PHE A 351 -8.90 -11.94 -2.21
C PHE A 351 -9.11 -13.21 -1.39
N ASN A 352 -9.98 -14.13 -1.83
CA ASN A 352 -10.28 -15.35 -1.09
C ASN A 352 -9.07 -16.30 -1.03
N PHE A 353 -8.18 -16.29 -2.03
CA PHE A 353 -6.94 -17.05 -2.05
C PHE A 353 -5.99 -16.59 -0.92
N GLY A 354 -5.81 -15.28 -0.76
CA GLY A 354 -5.08 -14.70 0.38
C GLY A 354 -5.82 -14.86 1.72
N ASP A 355 -7.12 -14.54 1.76
CA ASP A 355 -7.93 -14.58 3.00
C ASP A 355 -8.08 -15.98 3.56
N ASN A 356 -8.05 -17.02 2.72
CA ASN A 356 -8.00 -18.41 3.16
C ASN A 356 -6.82 -18.69 4.10
N GLN A 357 -5.64 -18.16 3.80
CA GLN A 357 -4.44 -18.34 4.63
C GLN A 357 -4.61 -17.66 6.00
N ILE A 358 -5.36 -16.56 6.05
CA ILE A 358 -5.73 -15.87 7.29
C ILE A 358 -6.77 -16.66 8.08
N LEU A 359 -7.85 -17.09 7.43
CA LEU A 359 -8.97 -17.80 8.06
C LEU A 359 -8.55 -19.18 8.61
N GLN A 360 -7.60 -19.85 7.96
CA GLN A 360 -7.10 -21.17 8.39
C GLN A 360 -6.48 -21.13 9.80
N MET A 361 -5.80 -20.04 10.16
CA MET A 361 -5.32 -19.80 11.51
C MET A 361 -6.44 -19.94 12.55
N TYR A 362 -7.64 -19.47 12.20
CA TYR A 362 -8.81 -19.43 13.07
C TYR A 362 -9.79 -20.61 12.84
N GLY A 363 -9.41 -21.60 12.03
CA GLY A 363 -10.23 -22.80 11.82
C GLY A 363 -11.33 -22.65 10.78
N PHE A 364 -11.21 -21.69 9.86
CA PHE A 364 -12.15 -21.48 8.75
C PHE A 364 -11.45 -21.47 7.38
N THR A 365 -12.25 -21.63 6.33
CA THR A 365 -11.85 -21.39 4.94
C THR A 365 -13.07 -20.99 4.12
N HIS A 366 -12.90 -20.26 3.03
CA HIS A 366 -13.95 -20.04 2.04
C HIS A 366 -14.47 -21.36 1.46
N LYS A 367 -15.77 -21.42 1.14
CA LYS A 367 -16.38 -22.61 0.53
C LYS A 367 -15.74 -22.95 -0.84
N SER A 368 -15.38 -21.92 -1.59
CA SER A 368 -14.60 -21.95 -2.82
C SER A 368 -13.97 -20.57 -3.04
N LEU A 369 -12.99 -20.43 -3.94
CA LEU A 369 -12.40 -19.12 -4.24
C LEU A 369 -13.39 -18.11 -4.83
N ALA A 370 -14.56 -18.56 -5.32
CA ALA A 370 -15.62 -17.67 -5.80
C ALA A 370 -16.68 -17.34 -4.73
N SER A 371 -16.58 -17.90 -3.51
CA SER A 371 -17.63 -17.79 -2.50
C SER A 371 -17.22 -16.91 -1.33
N ARG A 372 -18.02 -15.89 -1.02
CA ARG A 372 -17.89 -15.11 0.22
C ARG A 372 -18.22 -15.90 1.50
N ARG A 373 -18.86 -17.08 1.37
CA ARG A 373 -19.25 -17.90 2.52
C ARG A 373 -18.05 -18.71 2.99
N VAL A 374 -17.89 -18.82 4.30
CA VAL A 374 -16.87 -19.68 4.93
C VAL A 374 -17.46 -20.98 5.47
N LYS A 375 -16.60 -21.97 5.70
CA LYS A 375 -16.87 -23.24 6.38
C LYS A 375 -15.77 -23.50 7.39
N ARG A 376 -16.08 -24.29 8.42
CA ARG A 376 -15.11 -24.76 9.41
C ARG A 376 -14.18 -25.79 8.77
N VAL A 377 -12.88 -25.75 9.10
CA VAL A 377 -11.91 -26.80 8.71
C VAL A 377 -11.62 -27.78 9.84
N ARG A 378 -12.06 -27.47 11.07
CA ARG A 378 -11.91 -28.32 12.27
C ARG A 378 -13.06 -28.09 13.25
N ASN A 379 -13.27 -29.06 14.15
CA ASN A 379 -14.20 -28.91 15.27
C ASN A 379 -13.64 -27.94 16.31
N GLU A 380 -14.52 -27.35 17.11
CA GLU A 380 -14.12 -26.58 18.29
C GLU A 380 -13.47 -27.52 19.33
N THR A 381 -12.54 -26.96 20.11
CA THR A 381 -11.81 -27.69 21.15
C THR A 381 -11.83 -26.91 22.46
N GLY A 382 -11.83 -27.63 23.59
CA GLY A 382 -11.60 -27.05 24.91
C GLY A 382 -10.15 -26.61 25.14
N ASN A 383 -9.22 -27.03 24.27
CA ASN A 383 -7.78 -26.77 24.38
C ASN A 383 -7.26 -26.00 23.15
N PRO A 384 -7.63 -24.72 22.94
CA PRO A 384 -7.29 -23.98 21.72
C PRO A 384 -5.78 -23.76 21.52
N LEU A 385 -4.99 -23.75 22.60
CA LEU A 385 -3.53 -23.53 22.53
C LEU A 385 -2.74 -24.77 22.07
N GLU A 386 -3.35 -25.95 22.10
CA GLU A 386 -2.75 -27.19 21.56
C GLU A 386 -2.84 -27.24 20.03
N VAL A 387 -3.73 -26.43 19.44
CA VAL A 387 -3.91 -26.33 17.99
C VAL A 387 -2.92 -25.31 17.43
N LYS A 388 -1.88 -25.83 16.78
CA LYS A 388 -0.95 -25.00 16.00
C LYS A 388 -1.57 -24.74 14.63
N ASP A 389 -1.44 -23.50 14.16
CA ASP A 389 -1.75 -23.19 12.77
C ASP A 389 -0.66 -23.75 11.85
N GLU A 390 -1.06 -24.17 10.66
CA GLU A 390 -0.24 -24.98 9.74
C GLU A 390 1.08 -24.30 9.33
N PHE A 391 1.04 -22.98 9.18
CA PHE A 391 2.16 -22.18 8.66
C PHE A 391 2.85 -21.31 9.74
N GLY A 392 2.45 -21.42 11.01
CA GLY A 392 3.03 -20.66 12.12
C GLY A 392 2.84 -19.14 12.04
N LEU A 393 1.78 -18.68 11.38
CA LEU A 393 1.40 -17.29 11.17
C LEU A 393 0.66 -16.66 12.37
N LEU A 394 0.14 -17.44 13.33
CA LEU A 394 -0.43 -16.85 14.55
C LEU A 394 0.64 -16.14 15.40
N HIS A 395 1.84 -16.72 15.47
CA HIS A 395 2.97 -16.20 16.26
C HIS A 395 4.28 -16.31 15.46
N PRO A 396 4.41 -15.59 14.33
CA PRO A 396 5.54 -15.77 13.42
C PRO A 396 6.80 -15.13 14.00
N SER A 397 7.96 -15.66 13.61
CA SER A 397 9.27 -15.10 13.99
C SER A 397 9.45 -13.64 13.54
N PHE A 398 8.72 -13.23 12.49
CA PHE A 398 8.72 -11.84 12.00
C PHE A 398 8.29 -10.83 13.07
N LYS A 399 7.48 -11.24 14.04
CA LYS A 399 6.99 -10.41 15.14
C LYS A 399 7.74 -10.55 16.44
N ALA A 400 8.71 -11.45 16.50
CA ALA A 400 9.39 -11.75 17.76
C ALA A 400 10.16 -10.50 18.24
N VAL A 401 9.56 -9.78 19.18
CA VAL A 401 10.27 -8.74 19.94
C VAL A 401 11.21 -9.49 20.87
N LYS A 402 12.53 -9.36 20.65
CA LYS A 402 13.49 -9.78 21.67
C LYS A 402 13.25 -8.89 22.89
N VAL A 403 12.53 -9.40 23.87
CA VAL A 403 12.56 -8.84 25.22
C VAL A 403 14.00 -9.03 25.68
N SER A 404 14.76 -7.94 25.77
CA SER A 404 16.04 -7.98 26.47
C SER A 404 15.73 -8.50 27.86
N ALA A 405 16.25 -9.68 28.19
CA ALA A 405 16.27 -10.12 29.57
C ALA A 405 17.00 -9.03 30.34
N SER A 406 16.28 -8.30 31.18
CA SER A 406 16.86 -7.40 32.17
C SER A 406 17.74 -8.27 33.06
N SER A 407 19.05 -8.24 32.82
CA SER A 407 20.08 -8.76 33.71
C SER A 407 20.30 -7.79 34.87
#